data_AF-A0A285LZS4-F1
#
_entry.id   AF-A0A285LZS4-F1
#
_cell.length_a   1.000
_cell.length_b   1.000
_cell.length_c   1.000
_cell.angle_alpha   90.00
_cell.angle_beta   90.00
_cell.angle_gamma   90.00
#
_symmetry.space_group_name_H-M   'P 1'
#
loop_
_entity.id
_entity.type
_entity.pdbx_description
1 polymer ?
#
loop_
_entity_poly.entity_id
_entity_poly.type
_entity_poly.pdbx_seq_one_letter_code
_entity_poly.pdbx_strand_id
1 'polypeptide(L)'
;MGDSSKTVPLAEYHRGRKEKSQQAILDAMRTIDAVIAQRGYYHEPDNPDKPRRLSVQEVQRQAGVSEAYLRNARHKDLKKQVQNWVKGHKKESAVSKPDGAKARRDTIEFFEQALAEISSQAISWRKDLAAKDRRIKALEAQISNMSSGISNNVLPMPPRRTE
;
A
#
# COMPACT_ATOMS: atom_id res chain seq x y z
N MET A 1 -31.26 -49.20 13.12
CA MET A 1 -30.32 -48.09 13.35
C MET A 1 -31.09 -46.81 13.14
N GLY A 2 -31.41 -46.11 14.23
CA GLY A 2 -32.16 -44.87 14.17
C GLY A 2 -31.23 -43.72 13.83
N ASP A 3 -31.59 -42.95 12.81
CA ASP A 3 -31.08 -41.60 12.64
C ASP A 3 -32.27 -40.65 12.78
N SER A 4 -32.56 -40.31 14.04
CA SER A 4 -33.50 -39.25 14.39
C SER A 4 -32.93 -37.94 13.86
N SER A 5 -33.33 -37.60 12.64
CA SER A 5 -33.41 -36.24 12.12
C SER A 5 -33.94 -35.33 13.24
N LYS A 6 -33.02 -34.67 13.95
CA LYS A 6 -33.33 -33.66 14.96
C LYS A 6 -33.86 -32.45 14.19
N THR A 7 -35.17 -32.43 13.93
CA THR A 7 -35.85 -31.24 13.45
C THR A 7 -35.69 -30.18 14.54
N VAL A 8 -34.70 -29.30 14.37
CA VAL A 8 -34.54 -28.13 15.23
C VAL A 8 -35.89 -27.40 15.21
N PRO A 9 -36.53 -27.18 16.37
CA PRO A 9 -37.79 -26.46 16.43
C PRO A 9 -37.66 -25.17 15.64
N LEU A 10 -38.64 -24.86 14.77
CA LEU A 10 -38.61 -23.69 13.87
C LEU A 10 -38.22 -22.38 14.60
N ALA A 11 -38.65 -22.26 15.86
CA ALA A 11 -38.29 -21.17 16.76
C ALA A 11 -36.77 -21.08 17.06
N GLU A 12 -36.10 -22.19 17.31
CA GLU A 12 -34.65 -22.26 17.55
C GLU A 12 -33.86 -21.94 16.28
N TYR A 13 -34.31 -22.42 15.11
CA TYR A 13 -33.71 -22.08 13.83
C TYR A 13 -33.78 -20.56 13.56
N HIS A 14 -34.93 -19.94 13.78
CA HIS A 14 -35.09 -18.49 13.63
C HIS A 14 -34.27 -17.69 14.65
N ARG A 15 -34.16 -18.18 15.90
CA ARG A 15 -33.33 -17.55 16.94
C ARG A 15 -31.86 -17.59 16.56
N GLY A 16 -31.34 -18.76 16.17
CA GLY A 16 -29.95 -18.91 15.73
C GLY A 16 -29.62 -18.11 14.48
N ARG A 17 -30.56 -18.01 13.52
CA ARG A 17 -30.37 -17.18 12.32
C ARG A 17 -30.32 -15.68 12.65
N LYS A 18 -31.14 -15.23 13.60
CA LYS A 18 -31.12 -13.84 14.09
C LYS A 18 -29.77 -13.52 14.74
N GLU A 19 -29.30 -14.37 15.64
CA GLU A 19 -28.01 -14.19 16.33
C GLU A 19 -26.85 -14.17 15.35
N LYS A 20 -26.81 -15.10 14.40
CA LYS A 20 -25.80 -15.12 13.32
C LYS A 20 -25.79 -13.82 12.51
N SER A 21 -26.97 -13.33 12.12
CA SER A 21 -27.07 -12.10 11.32
C SER A 21 -26.66 -10.86 12.12
N GLN A 22 -26.96 -10.82 13.42
CA GLN A 22 -26.51 -9.77 14.31
C GLN A 22 -24.99 -9.80 14.49
N GLN A 23 -24.42 -10.98 14.71
CA GLN A 23 -22.98 -11.16 14.86
C GLN A 23 -22.24 -10.76 13.58
N ALA A 24 -22.74 -11.16 12.41
CA ALA A 24 -22.18 -10.78 11.12
C ALA A 24 -22.13 -9.24 10.91
N ILE A 25 -23.15 -8.52 11.37
CA ILE A 25 -23.16 -7.04 11.32
C ILE A 25 -22.09 -6.44 12.23
N LEU A 26 -21.92 -6.98 13.44
CA LEU A 26 -20.90 -6.51 14.37
C LEU A 26 -19.48 -6.82 13.87
N ASP A 27 -19.27 -8.00 13.29
CA ASP A 27 -17.98 -8.37 12.71
C ASP A 27 -17.66 -7.57 11.45
N ALA A 28 -18.67 -7.23 10.64
CA ALA A 28 -18.52 -6.30 9.53
C ALA A 28 -18.07 -4.91 10.01
N MET A 29 -18.66 -4.38 11.08
CA MET A 29 -18.23 -3.10 11.68
C MET A 29 -16.76 -3.16 12.12
N ARG A 30 -16.36 -4.23 12.83
CA ARG A 30 -14.96 -4.43 13.25
C ARG A 30 -13.99 -4.53 12.08
N THR A 31 -14.39 -5.22 11.02
CA THR A 31 -13.58 -5.37 9.80
C THR A 31 -13.37 -4.01 9.13
N ILE A 32 -14.42 -3.20 9.06
CA ILE A 32 -14.34 -1.85 8.53
C ILE A 32 -13.44 -0.97 9.40
N ASP A 33 -13.59 -1.04 10.72
CA ASP A 33 -12.73 -0.31 11.67
C ASP A 33 -11.25 -0.67 11.48
N ALA A 34 -10.93 -1.95 11.28
CA ALA A 34 -9.57 -2.39 11.01
C ALA A 34 -9.01 -1.82 9.69
N VAL A 35 -9.83 -1.78 8.62
CA VAL A 35 -9.44 -1.19 7.34
C VAL A 35 -9.17 0.31 7.49
N ILE A 36 -10.05 1.02 8.18
CA ILE A 36 -9.90 2.47 8.42
C ILE A 36 -8.66 2.74 9.28
N ALA A 37 -8.42 1.93 10.32
CA ALA A 37 -7.24 2.07 11.16
C ALA A 37 -5.93 1.85 10.37
N GLN A 38 -5.93 0.92 9.41
CA GLN A 38 -4.75 0.62 8.60
C GLN A 38 -4.47 1.69 7.52
N ARG A 39 -5.51 2.23 6.89
CA ARG A 39 -5.38 3.08 5.68
C ARG A 39 -5.78 4.54 5.88
N GLY A 40 -6.44 4.86 6.98
CA GLY A 40 -7.03 6.18 7.27
C GLY A 40 -8.38 6.43 6.59
N TYR A 41 -8.84 5.55 5.70
CA TYR A 41 -10.13 5.67 5.02
C TYR A 41 -10.71 4.29 4.64
N TYR A 42 -12.02 4.25 4.42
CA TYR A 42 -12.70 3.07 3.89
C TYR A 42 -12.72 3.07 2.36
N HIS A 43 -12.41 1.94 1.73
CA HIS A 43 -12.32 1.79 0.27
C HIS A 43 -13.35 0.79 -0.28
N GLU A 44 -13.52 0.79 -1.61
CA GLU A 44 -14.27 -0.27 -2.30
C GLU A 44 -13.55 -1.63 -2.13
N PRO A 45 -14.27 -2.74 -1.91
CA PRO A 45 -13.64 -4.07 -1.85
C PRO A 45 -12.94 -4.43 -3.17
N ASP A 46 -13.55 -4.04 -4.28
CA ASP A 46 -13.07 -4.35 -5.63
C ASP A 46 -11.98 -3.38 -6.10
N ASN A 47 -11.84 -2.23 -5.44
CA ASN A 47 -10.82 -1.23 -5.77
C ASN A 47 -10.27 -0.58 -4.49
N PRO A 48 -9.07 -1.02 -4.03
CA PRO A 48 -8.48 -0.55 -2.79
C PRO A 48 -8.04 0.92 -2.82
N ASP A 49 -7.94 1.54 -4.00
CA ASP A 49 -7.50 2.92 -4.18
C ASP A 49 -8.68 3.91 -4.23
N LYS A 50 -9.91 3.38 -4.33
CA LYS A 50 -11.11 4.21 -4.45
C LYS A 50 -11.82 4.34 -3.09
N PRO A 51 -11.81 5.55 -2.48
CA PRO A 51 -12.51 5.76 -1.21
C PRO A 51 -14.02 5.63 -1.40
N ARG A 52 -14.66 4.95 -0.45
CA ARG A 52 -16.12 4.70 -0.44
C ARG A 52 -16.75 5.29 0.81
N ARG A 53 -17.93 5.86 0.64
CA ARG A 53 -18.68 6.42 1.78
C ARG A 53 -19.28 5.33 2.62
N LEU A 54 -19.02 5.39 3.93
CA LEU A 54 -19.67 4.51 4.90
C LEU A 54 -21.15 4.85 5.04
N SER A 55 -21.98 3.83 4.89
CA SER A 55 -23.42 3.90 5.05
C SER A 55 -23.92 2.65 5.78
N VAL A 56 -25.15 2.71 6.29
CA VAL A 56 -25.78 1.54 6.95
C VAL A 56 -25.94 0.39 5.95
N GLN A 57 -26.27 0.70 4.69
CA GLN A 57 -26.36 -0.30 3.62
C GLN A 57 -25.01 -0.98 3.37
N GLU A 58 -23.92 -0.23 3.47
CA GLU A 58 -22.58 -0.79 3.29
C GLU A 58 -22.24 -1.84 4.35
N VAL A 59 -22.58 -1.54 5.61
CA VAL A 59 -22.40 -2.48 6.72
C VAL A 59 -23.26 -3.74 6.50
N GLN A 60 -24.50 -3.59 6.03
CA GLN A 60 -25.38 -4.74 5.71
C GLN A 60 -24.85 -5.58 4.55
N ARG A 61 -24.32 -4.93 3.50
CA ARG A 61 -23.68 -5.59 2.35
C ARG A 61 -22.48 -6.41 2.80
N GLN A 62 -21.60 -5.83 3.60
CA GLN A 62 -20.40 -6.50 4.10
C GLN A 62 -20.73 -7.65 5.05
N ALA A 63 -21.81 -7.53 5.83
CA ALA A 63 -22.31 -8.59 6.69
C ALA A 63 -23.04 -9.72 5.94
N GLY A 64 -23.27 -9.58 4.62
CA GLY A 64 -24.07 -10.53 3.84
C GLY A 64 -25.54 -10.58 4.24
N VAL A 65 -26.06 -9.50 4.84
CA VAL A 65 -27.43 -9.41 5.35
C VAL A 65 -28.27 -8.54 4.41
N SER A 66 -29.53 -8.92 4.19
CA SER A 66 -30.47 -8.12 3.38
C SER A 66 -30.58 -6.67 3.88
N GLU A 67 -30.69 -5.72 2.95
CA GLU A 67 -30.93 -4.30 3.24
C GLU A 67 -32.19 -4.07 4.10
N ALA A 68 -33.18 -4.96 4.00
CA ALA A 68 -34.41 -4.87 4.76
C ALA A 68 -34.23 -5.26 6.25
N TYR A 69 -33.15 -5.94 6.62
CA TYR A 69 -32.97 -6.50 7.96
C TYR A 69 -33.00 -5.41 9.05
N LEU A 70 -32.20 -4.36 8.90
CA LEU A 70 -32.20 -3.23 9.84
C LEU A 70 -33.39 -2.28 9.67
N ARG A 71 -34.27 -2.50 8.67
CA ARG A 71 -35.55 -1.78 8.57
C ARG A 71 -36.60 -2.38 9.50
N ASN A 72 -36.47 -3.65 9.87
CA ASN A 72 -37.41 -4.32 10.76
C ASN A 72 -37.36 -3.73 12.18
N ALA A 73 -38.54 -3.44 12.75
CA ALA A 73 -38.69 -2.88 14.09
C ALA A 73 -38.04 -3.75 15.18
N ARG A 74 -37.95 -5.07 14.99
CA ARG A 74 -37.30 -6.02 15.91
C ARG A 74 -35.79 -5.81 16.06
N HIS A 75 -35.16 -5.06 15.16
CA HIS A 75 -33.73 -4.78 15.17
C HIS A 75 -33.44 -3.29 15.40
N LYS A 76 -34.36 -2.56 16.03
CA LYS A 76 -34.25 -1.11 16.26
C LYS A 76 -32.98 -0.72 17.04
N ASP A 77 -32.58 -1.52 18.03
CA ASP A 77 -31.39 -1.23 18.84
C ASP A 77 -30.10 -1.45 18.05
N LEU A 78 -30.01 -2.58 17.33
CA LEU A 78 -28.90 -2.84 16.41
C LEU A 78 -28.81 -1.78 15.32
N LYS A 79 -29.96 -1.37 14.75
CA LYS A 79 -30.03 -0.28 13.77
C LYS A 79 -29.48 1.02 14.36
N LYS A 80 -29.88 1.39 15.57
CA LYS A 80 -29.35 2.59 16.25
C LYS A 80 -27.85 2.48 16.49
N GLN A 81 -27.36 1.31 16.91
CA GLN A 81 -25.94 1.06 17.12
C GLN A 81 -25.14 1.28 15.83
N VAL A 82 -25.57 0.66 14.72
CA VAL A 82 -24.93 0.84 13.40
C VAL A 82 -25.02 2.29 12.95
N GLN A 83 -26.17 2.95 13.12
CA GLN A 83 -26.33 4.36 12.74
C GLN A 83 -25.42 5.30 13.55
N ASN A 84 -25.28 5.06 14.85
CA ASN A 84 -24.41 5.86 15.71
C ASN A 84 -22.95 5.65 15.35
N TRP A 85 -22.55 4.41 15.08
CA TRP A 85 -21.19 4.08 14.64
C TRP A 85 -20.87 4.72 13.27
N VAL A 86 -21.77 4.63 12.28
CA VAL A 86 -21.59 5.32 10.98
C VAL A 86 -21.50 6.84 11.17
N LYS A 87 -22.28 7.41 12.09
CA LYS A 87 -22.21 8.85 12.42
C LYS A 87 -20.90 9.24 13.09
N GLY A 88 -20.33 8.39 13.95
CA GLY A 88 -19.00 8.59 14.54
C GLY A 88 -17.94 8.77 13.47
N HIS A 89 -17.87 7.81 12.55
CA HIS A 89 -16.94 7.86 11.40
C HIS A 89 -17.14 9.06 10.47
N LYS A 90 -18.37 9.55 10.33
CA LYS A 90 -18.65 10.79 9.57
C LYS A 90 -18.13 12.05 10.24
N LYS A 91 -18.05 12.09 11.57
CA LYS A 91 -17.54 13.23 12.33
C LYS A 91 -16.01 13.22 12.42
N GLU A 92 -15.40 12.05 12.47
CA GLU A 92 -13.94 11.88 12.59
C GLU A 92 -13.18 11.97 11.25
N SER A 93 -13.79 12.50 10.19
CA SER A 93 -13.16 12.68 8.86
C SER A 93 -12.84 11.40 8.07
N ALA A 94 -13.22 10.20 8.53
CA ALA A 94 -13.02 8.95 7.79
C ALA A 94 -13.92 8.80 6.54
N VAL A 95 -14.91 9.69 6.34
CA VAL A 95 -15.97 9.57 5.31
C VAL A 95 -16.13 10.80 4.42
N SER A 96 -15.44 11.90 4.73
CA SER A 96 -15.32 13.03 3.82
C SER A 96 -13.93 12.99 3.23
N LYS A 97 -13.83 13.18 1.91
CA LYS A 97 -12.56 13.49 1.25
C LYS A 97 -11.78 14.42 2.19
N PRO A 98 -10.52 14.13 2.57
CA PRO A 98 -9.67 15.19 3.08
C PRO A 98 -9.82 16.31 2.06
N ASP A 99 -10.30 17.46 2.53
CA ASP A 99 -10.73 18.59 1.72
C ASP A 99 -9.77 18.67 0.53
N GLY A 100 -10.22 18.38 -0.70
CA GLY A 100 -9.33 17.81 -1.74
C GLY A 100 -8.08 18.64 -2.00
N ALA A 101 -8.11 19.92 -1.63
CA ALA A 101 -6.95 20.80 -1.56
C ALA A 101 -5.85 20.36 -0.58
N LYS A 102 -6.15 19.94 0.65
CA LYS A 102 -5.15 19.56 1.66
C LYS A 102 -4.44 18.25 1.30
N ALA A 103 -5.17 17.18 0.97
CA ALA A 103 -4.53 15.94 0.55
C ALA A 103 -3.72 16.10 -0.73
N ARG A 104 -4.17 16.94 -1.69
CA ARG A 104 -3.35 17.29 -2.86
C ARG A 104 -2.11 18.07 -2.48
N ARG A 105 -2.19 19.02 -1.55
CA ARG A 105 -1.02 19.77 -1.05
C ARG A 105 -0.02 18.85 -0.37
N ASP A 106 -0.47 18.00 0.56
CA ASP A 106 0.42 17.08 1.29
C ASP A 106 1.07 16.07 0.32
N THR A 107 0.34 15.63 -0.71
CA THR A 107 0.87 14.75 -1.77
C THR A 107 1.87 15.48 -2.67
N ILE A 108 1.58 16.73 -3.05
CA ILE A 108 2.50 17.57 -3.83
C ILE A 108 3.79 17.82 -3.04
N GLU A 109 3.68 18.17 -1.77
CA GLU A 109 4.84 18.43 -0.90
C GLU A 109 5.71 17.18 -0.74
N PHE A 110 5.09 16.00 -0.58
CA PHE A 110 5.80 14.73 -0.57
C PHE A 110 6.56 14.48 -1.89
N PHE A 111 5.90 14.68 -3.04
CA PHE A 111 6.55 14.49 -4.35
C PHE A 111 7.61 15.55 -4.65
N GLU A 112 7.44 16.78 -4.18
CA GLU A 112 8.45 17.84 -4.28
C GLU A 112 9.70 17.48 -3.47
N GLN A 113 9.54 16.96 -2.25
CA GLN A 113 10.65 16.47 -1.43
C GLN A 113 11.35 15.28 -2.08
N ALA A 114 10.60 14.31 -2.59
CA ALA A 114 11.16 13.16 -3.31
C ALA A 114 11.93 13.59 -4.58
N LEU A 115 11.40 14.54 -5.34
CA LEU A 115 12.08 15.10 -6.51
C LEU A 115 13.35 15.86 -6.11
N ALA A 116 13.32 16.62 -5.03
CA ALA A 116 14.49 17.31 -4.51
C ALA A 116 15.59 16.31 -4.12
N GLU A 117 15.22 15.21 -3.44
CA GLU A 117 16.16 14.16 -3.06
C GLU A 117 16.77 13.46 -4.28
N ILE A 118 15.93 13.04 -5.25
CA ILE A 118 16.39 12.43 -6.50
C ILE A 118 17.29 13.38 -7.28
N SER A 119 16.95 14.68 -7.32
CA SER A 119 17.77 15.68 -8.01
C SER A 119 19.15 15.83 -7.36
N SER A 120 19.21 15.80 -6.03
CA SER A 120 20.45 15.84 -5.26
C SER A 120 21.31 14.60 -5.53
N GLN A 121 20.70 13.42 -5.50
CA GLN A 121 21.36 12.16 -5.84
C GLN A 121 21.89 12.17 -7.29
N ALA A 122 21.10 12.66 -8.25
CA ALA A 122 21.52 12.78 -9.64
C ALA A 122 22.71 13.73 -9.84
N ILE A 123 22.75 14.85 -9.10
CA ILE A 123 23.90 15.75 -9.07
C ILE A 123 25.13 15.04 -8.50
N SER A 124 24.96 14.27 -7.41
CA SER A 124 26.05 13.48 -6.82
C SER A 124 26.60 12.46 -7.80
N TRP A 125 25.74 11.66 -8.43
CA TRP A 125 26.16 10.67 -9.43
C TRP A 125 26.88 11.30 -10.62
N ARG A 126 26.44 12.49 -11.07
CA ARG A 126 27.12 13.20 -12.15
C ARG A 126 28.53 13.65 -11.75
N LYS A 127 28.73 14.09 -10.51
CA LYS A 127 30.06 14.43 -9.98
C LYS A 127 30.96 13.21 -9.89
N ASP A 128 30.42 12.09 -9.39
CA ASP A 128 31.15 10.83 -9.28
C ASP A 128 31.56 10.28 -10.65
N LEU A 129 30.67 10.38 -11.65
CA LEU A 129 30.96 10.01 -13.03
C LEU A 129 32.11 10.86 -13.58
N ALA A 130 32.05 12.19 -13.44
CA ALA A 130 33.11 13.08 -13.89
C ALA A 130 34.45 12.81 -13.19
N ALA A 131 34.43 12.45 -11.90
CA ALA A 131 35.63 12.08 -11.17
C ALA A 131 36.23 10.75 -11.66
N LYS A 132 35.39 9.74 -11.91
CA LYS A 132 35.80 8.45 -12.48
C LYS A 132 36.35 8.61 -13.89
N ASP A 133 35.72 9.40 -14.75
CA ASP A 133 36.20 9.67 -16.11
C ASP A 133 37.58 10.33 -16.13
N ARG A 134 37.81 11.30 -15.23
CA ARG A 134 39.14 11.91 -15.06
C ARG A 134 40.18 10.88 -14.62
N ARG A 135 39.80 9.98 -13.70
CA ARG A 135 40.70 8.92 -13.23
C ARG A 135 41.01 7.90 -14.33
N ILE A 136 40.03 7.52 -15.14
CA ILE A 136 40.21 6.64 -16.30
C ILE A 136 41.19 7.28 -17.27
N LYS A 137 40.97 8.53 -17.69
CA LYS A 137 41.89 9.25 -18.59
C LYS A 137 43.31 9.33 -18.04
N ALA A 138 43.45 9.57 -16.73
CA ALA A 138 44.77 9.61 -16.09
C ALA A 138 45.46 8.23 -16.11
N LEU A 139 44.71 7.15 -15.84
CA LEU A 139 45.24 5.78 -15.91
C LEU A 139 45.58 5.37 -17.35
N GLU A 140 44.74 5.71 -18.33
CA GLU A 140 45.01 5.49 -19.75
C GLU A 140 46.29 6.21 -20.19
N ALA A 141 46.49 7.46 -19.76
CA ALA A 141 47.73 8.20 -20.01
C ALA A 141 48.95 7.53 -19.36
N GLN A 142 48.82 7.03 -18.11
CA GLN A 142 49.89 6.28 -17.45
C GLN A 142 50.23 4.98 -18.20
N ILE A 143 49.23 4.22 -18.64
CA ILE A 143 49.43 2.99 -19.44
C ILE A 143 50.09 3.32 -20.78
N SER A 144 49.65 4.38 -21.46
CA SER A 144 50.24 4.85 -22.71
C SER A 144 51.71 5.24 -22.54
N ASN A 145 52.04 5.93 -21.43
CA ASN A 145 53.42 6.32 -21.13
C ASN A 145 54.30 5.11 -20.80
N MET A 146 53.78 4.14 -20.05
CA MET A 146 54.50 2.89 -19.75
C MET A 146 54.73 2.04 -21.00
N SER A 147 53.72 1.88 -21.86
CA SER A 147 53.85 1.14 -23.12
C SER A 147 54.84 1.82 -24.10
N SER A 148 54.83 3.15 -24.17
CA SER A 148 55.81 3.91 -24.96
C SER A 148 57.23 3.80 -24.39
N GLY A 149 57.38 3.77 -23.06
CA GLY A 149 58.67 3.56 -22.38
C GLY A 149 59.23 2.15 -22.58
N ILE A 150 58.37 1.13 -22.65
CA ILE A 150 58.78 -0.26 -22.93
C ILE A 150 59.26 -0.41 -24.37
N SER A 151 58.64 0.30 -25.33
CA SER A 151 59.08 0.29 -26.74
C SER A 151 60.48 0.89 -26.94
N ASN A 152 60.92 1.81 -26.08
CA ASN A 152 62.23 2.46 -26.18
C ASN A 152 63.34 1.75 -25.41
N ASN A 153 63.05 0.69 -24.65
CA ASN A 153 64.04 0.01 -23.80
C ASN A 153 64.46 -1.37 -24.33
N VAL A 154 64.21 -1.66 -25.61
CA VAL A 154 64.72 -2.86 -26.28
C VAL A 154 66.22 -2.67 -26.53
N LEU A 155 67.04 -3.14 -25.58
CA LEU A 155 68.49 -3.20 -25.73
C LEU A 155 68.84 -3.98 -27.03
N PRO A 156 69.69 -3.44 -27.91
CA PRO A 156 70.13 -4.18 -29.09
C PRO A 156 70.88 -5.43 -28.62
N MET A 157 70.32 -6.60 -28.93
CA MET A 157 70.95 -7.89 -28.65
C MET A 157 72.28 -7.95 -29.42
N PRO A 158 73.42 -8.19 -28.76
CA PRO A 158 74.71 -8.23 -29.46
C PRO A 158 74.73 -9.38 -30.47
N PRO A 159 75.36 -9.20 -31.65
CA PRO A 159 75.34 -10.20 -32.71
C PRO A 159 75.96 -11.51 -32.19
N ARG A 160 75.24 -12.62 -32.39
CA ARG A 160 75.79 -13.95 -32.12
C ARG A 160 77.03 -14.13 -32.98
N ARG A 161 78.19 -14.31 -32.34
CA ARG A 161 79.39 -14.79 -33.02
C ARG A 161 79.09 -16.19 -33.55
N THR A 162 78.95 -16.31 -34.85
CA THR A 162 79.08 -17.58 -35.56
C THR A 162 80.56 -17.82 -35.76
N GLU A 163 81.03 -18.96 -35.25
CA GLU A 163 82.39 -19.49 -35.45
C GLU A 163 82.68 -19.75 -36.94
#